data_AF-A0AAT9TFC9-F1
#
_entry.id   AF-A0AAT9TFC9-F1
#
_cell.length_a   1.000
_cell.length_b   1.000
_cell.length_c   1.000
_cell.angle_alpha   90.00
_cell.angle_beta   90.00
_cell.angle_gamma   90.00
#
_symmetry.space_group_name_H-M   'P 1'
#
loop_
_entity.id
_entity.type
_entity.pdbx_description
1 polymer ?
#
loop_
_entity_poly.entity_id
_entity_poly.type
_entity_poly.pdbx_seq_one_letter_code
_entity_poly.pdbx_strand_id
1 'polypeptide(L)' 'MASGPYKPGGPHTVDLAGGRGWLIYTFMRRHAEPQNVVTEAFWA' A
#
# COMPACT_ATOMS: atom_id res chain seq x y z
N MET A 1 11.38 -12.43 -2.76
CA MET A 1 10.50 -13.18 -3.70
C MET A 1 9.97 -12.19 -4.72
N ALA A 2 9.99 -12.53 -6.01
CA ALA A 2 9.73 -11.60 -7.12
C ALA A 2 8.28 -11.10 -7.14
N SER A 3 8.09 -9.78 -7.28
CA SER A 3 6.79 -9.14 -7.48
C SER A 3 6.31 -9.35 -8.91
N GLY A 4 5.22 -10.11 -9.08
CA GLY A 4 4.44 -10.10 -10.32
C GLY A 4 3.80 -8.72 -10.55
N PRO A 5 3.20 -8.47 -11.73
CA PRO A 5 2.66 -7.14 -12.07
C PRO A 5 1.71 -6.66 -10.98
N TYR A 6 2.05 -5.51 -10.38
CA TYR A 6 1.27 -4.83 -9.36
C TYR A 6 -0.18 -4.72 -9.84
N LYS A 7 -1.09 -5.50 -9.26
CA LYS A 7 -2.52 -5.35 -9.52
C LYS A 7 -2.93 -3.98 -8.98
N PRO A 8 -3.44 -3.04 -9.78
CA PRO A 8 -3.76 -1.69 -9.29
C PRO A 8 -4.93 -1.64 -8.32
N GLY A 9 -5.69 -2.74 -8.19
CA GLY A 9 -6.86 -2.83 -7.34
C GLY A 9 -6.64 -3.81 -6.21
N GLY A 10 -6.95 -3.36 -4.99
CA GLY A 10 -6.95 -4.16 -3.77
C GLY A 10 -5.87 -3.72 -2.75
N PRO A 11 -5.88 -4.35 -1.56
CA PRO A 11 -4.92 -4.02 -0.51
C PRO A 11 -3.49 -4.43 -0.86
N HIS A 12 -2.56 -3.56 -0.53
CA HIS A 12 -1.12 -3.73 -0.63
C HIS A 12 -0.49 -3.46 0.72
N THR A 13 0.56 -4.21 1.04
CA THR A 13 1.34 -4.01 2.26
C THR A 13 2.70 -3.47 1.91
N VAL A 14 3.15 -2.44 2.62
CA VAL A 14 4.54 -1.94 2.55
C VAL A 14 5.21 -2.07 3.90
N ASP A 15 6.41 -2.64 3.89
CA ASP A 15 7.30 -2.68 5.04
C ASP A 15 7.99 -1.33 5.21
N LEU A 16 8.00 -0.82 6.44
CA LEU A 16 8.64 0.44 6.79
C LEU A 16 9.70 0.20 7.86
N ALA A 17 10.79 0.97 7.75
CA ALA A 17 11.88 0.98 8.72
C ALA A 17 12.49 -0.40 9.04
N GLY A 18 12.47 -1.31 8.06
CA GLY A 18 13.06 -2.65 8.15
C GLY A 18 12.32 -3.57 9.12
N GLY A 19 11.00 -3.65 9.02
CA GLY A 19 10.17 -4.51 9.88
C GLY A 19 9.65 -3.85 11.16
N ARG A 20 9.88 -2.54 11.36
CA ARG A 20 9.46 -1.81 12.58
C ARG A 20 8.16 -1.05 12.42
N GLY A 21 7.61 -1.05 11.21
CA GLY A 21 6.29 -0.52 10.92
C GLY A 21 5.81 -1.06 9.59
N TRP A 22 4.51 -0.95 9.36
CA TRP A 22 3.92 -1.34 8.09
C TRP A 22 2.64 -0.56 7.82
N LEU A 23 2.27 -0.48 6.54
CA LEU A 23 1.00 0.08 6.09
C LEU A 23 0.25 -0.93 5.23
N ILE A 24 -1.05 -1.05 5.44
CA ILE A 24 -1.97 -1.59 4.43
C ILE A 24 -2.61 -0.41 3.72
N TYR A 25 -2.42 -0.35 2.40
CA TYR A 25 -2.94 0.70 1.54
C TYR A 25 -3.60 0.12 0.29
N THR A 26 -4.59 0.81 -0.25
CA THR A 26 -5.19 0.49 -1.55
C THR A 26 -5.02 1.68 -2.48
N PHE A 27 -4.62 1.40 -3.73
CA PHE A 27 -4.63 2.41 -4.78
C PHE A 27 -6.06 2.61 -5.28
N MET A 28 -6.54 3.85 -5.21
CA MET A 28 -7.83 4.23 -5.75
C MET A 28 -7.63 5.09 -6.99
N ARG A 29 -8.00 4.55 -8.14
CA ARG A 29 -8.04 5.32 -9.38
C ARG A 29 -9.14 6.37 -9.30
N ARG A 30 -8.77 7.65 -9.38
CA ARG A 30 -9.72 8.77 -9.49
C ARG A 30 -9.62 9.41 -10.88
N HIS A 31 -10.60 10.26 -11.19
CA HIS A 31 -10.70 10.94 -12.49
C HIS A 31 -9.61 12.01 -12.68
N ALA A 32 -9.20 12.72 -11.62
CA ALA A 32 -8.23 13.81 -11.71
C ALA A 32 -6.82 13.36 -11.29
N GLU A 33 -6.66 12.83 -10.08
CA GLU A 33 -5.37 12.41 -9.56
C GLU A 33 -5.49 11.12 -8.74
N PRO A 34 -4.67 10.09 -9.00
CA PRO A 34 -4.72 8.85 -8.25
C PRO A 34 -4.42 9.06 -6.76
N GLN A 35 -5.13 8.32 -5.91
CA GLN A 35 -5.04 8.44 -4.46
C GLN A 35 -4.63 7.10 -3.84
N ASN A 36 -3.73 7.11 -2.85
CA ASN A 36 -3.52 5.98 -1.96
C ASN A 36 -4.35 6.19 -0.69
N VAL A 37 -5.17 5.20 -0.34
CA VAL A 37 -5.90 5.18 0.93
C VAL A 37 -5.23 4.18 1.85
N VAL A 38 -4.78 4.65 3.00
CA VAL A 38 -4.23 3.81 4.07
C VAL A 38 -5.37 3.37 4.96
N THR A 39 -5.58 2.06 5.09
CA THR A 39 -6.61 1.50 5.96
C THR A 39 -6.05 1.09 7.31
N GLU A 40 -4.77 0.73 7.36
CA GLU A 40 -4.10 0.35 8.60
C GLU A 40 -2.65 0.80 8.58
N ALA A 41 -2.20 1.34 9.71
CA ALA A 41 -0.85 1.80 9.93
C ALA A 41 -0.39 1.35 11.30
N PHE A 42 0.79 0.73 11.35
CA PHE A 42 1.43 0.32 12.58
C PHE A 42 2.84 0.88 12.68
N TRP A 43 3.23 1.27 13.89
CA TRP A 43 4.57 1.71 14.24
C TRP A 43 4.93 1.26 15.66
N ALA A 44 6.14 0.74 15.84
CA ALA A 44 6.71 0.31 17.13
C ALA A 44 7.77 1.29 17.66
#